data_AF-A0A7Y0XYY9-F1
#
_entry.id   AF-A0A7Y0XYY9-F1
#
_cell.length_a   1.000
_cell.length_b   1.000
_cell.length_c   1.000
_cell.angle_alpha   90.00
_cell.angle_beta   90.00
_cell.angle_gamma   90.00
#
_symmetry.space_group_name_H-M   'P 1'
#
loop_
_entity.id
_entity.type
_entity.pdbx_description
1 polymer ?
#
loop_
_entity_poly.entity_id
_entity_poly.type
_entity_poly.pdbx_seq_one_letter_code
_entity_poly.pdbx_strand_id
1 'polypeptide(L)'
;MTGPSDQDGEWKIRQLPGTLSGLWYDVQEPGSRSLLLNGAGFVTLNWGRGTAYQVKFDAIDKHYTAVYPASGRYDIVIKGEVQLITEFDSLAAPSLQGGITSFKYLLALEVLQLAGSAVCGDIAALGGLLHLATLNLSGSDVTGDIATLPVALQQLALQHTLVHGDLAALQRLPHLKKIDLSGTLAASYSGALLPAWANGIVLKLADLHLLAGDIDQLLHDLAATAIHNGVLDISGVNGRRTSSSNAAHAALLARGWTISCVIGYATFGSADITFGDYNARFEEIAA
;
A
#
# COMPACT_ATOMS: atom_id res chain seq x y z
N MET A 1 54.38 -25.88 5.46
CA MET A 1 53.82 -24.52 5.48
C MET A 1 52.34 -24.66 5.18
N THR A 2 51.56 -24.74 6.25
CA THR A 2 50.11 -24.94 6.26
C THR A 2 49.43 -23.61 5.93
N GLY A 3 48.47 -23.64 5.00
CA GLY A 3 47.61 -22.49 4.67
C GLY A 3 46.74 -22.07 5.87
N PRO A 4 46.15 -20.87 5.83
CA PRO A 4 45.36 -20.37 6.94
C PRO A 4 44.14 -21.27 7.15
N SER A 5 44.04 -21.77 8.39
CA SER A 5 43.01 -22.64 8.91
C SER A 5 41.65 -21.95 8.91
N ASP A 6 40.66 -22.63 8.35
CA ASP A 6 39.24 -22.41 8.63
C ASP A 6 39.03 -22.44 10.15
N GLN A 7 38.74 -21.28 10.73
CA GLN A 7 38.05 -21.21 12.02
C GLN A 7 36.54 -21.17 11.75
N ASP A 8 36.03 -22.31 11.30
CA ASP A 8 34.66 -22.72 11.55
C ASP A 8 34.54 -23.03 13.05
N GLY A 9 33.66 -22.33 13.76
CA GLY A 9 33.49 -22.59 15.19
C GLY A 9 32.30 -21.99 15.91
N GLU A 10 31.74 -20.83 15.52
CA GLU A 10 30.69 -20.18 16.34
C GLU A 10 29.54 -19.51 15.58
N TRP A 11 29.26 -19.87 14.33
CA TRP A 11 27.95 -19.52 13.75
C TRP A 11 26.93 -20.56 14.17
N LYS A 12 26.59 -20.58 15.47
CA LYS A 12 25.33 -21.16 15.91
C LYS A 12 24.27 -20.60 14.98
N ILE A 13 23.59 -21.51 14.28
CA ILE A 13 22.27 -21.31 13.71
C ILE A 13 21.46 -20.62 14.81
N ARG A 14 21.44 -19.28 14.83
CA ARG A 14 20.43 -18.57 15.59
C ARG A 14 19.16 -18.98 14.87
N GLN A 15 18.39 -19.88 15.48
CA GLN A 15 17.00 -20.06 15.10
C GLN A 15 16.31 -18.74 15.37
N LEU A 16 16.41 -17.84 14.40
CA LEU A 16 15.71 -16.57 14.37
C LEU A 16 14.27 -16.95 13.98
N PRO A 17 13.27 -16.71 14.84
CA PRO A 17 11.93 -17.26 14.67
C PRO A 17 11.13 -16.63 13.51
N GLY A 18 11.71 -15.68 12.78
CA GLY A 18 11.07 -15.00 11.68
C GLY A 18 11.10 -15.79 10.37
N THR A 19 9.94 -16.05 9.79
CA THR A 19 9.79 -16.52 8.40
C THR A 19 8.73 -15.70 7.70
N LEU A 20 9.09 -15.06 6.59
CA LEU A 20 8.17 -14.54 5.60
C LEU A 20 8.09 -15.57 4.47
N SER A 21 6.91 -16.12 4.25
CA SER A 21 6.64 -17.14 3.23
C SER A 21 5.21 -16.99 2.71
N GLY A 22 4.87 -17.74 1.67
CA GLY A 22 3.55 -17.66 1.03
C GLY A 22 3.48 -16.60 -0.07
N LEU A 23 4.62 -16.02 -0.45
CA LEU A 23 4.79 -15.22 -1.66
C LEU A 23 5.52 -16.05 -2.71
N TRP A 24 5.18 -15.88 -3.98
CA TRP A 24 5.81 -16.60 -5.08
C TRP A 24 5.74 -15.77 -6.36
N TYR A 25 6.67 -16.02 -7.28
CA TYR A 25 6.53 -15.56 -8.65
C TYR A 25 5.90 -16.67 -9.50
N ASP A 26 4.91 -16.29 -10.29
CA ASP A 26 4.47 -17.09 -11.43
C ASP A 26 5.18 -16.58 -12.69
N VAL A 27 6.21 -17.32 -13.10
CA VAL A 27 7.07 -16.94 -14.23
C VAL A 27 6.49 -17.58 -15.48
N GLN A 28 5.96 -16.75 -16.38
CA GLN A 28 5.45 -17.21 -17.68
C GLN A 28 6.57 -17.37 -18.70
N GLU A 29 7.55 -16.45 -18.70
CA GLU A 29 8.73 -16.48 -19.56
C GLU A 29 10.01 -16.26 -18.75
N PRO A 30 11.15 -16.86 -19.15
CA PRO A 30 12.43 -16.64 -18.49
C PRO A 30 12.77 -15.15 -18.36
N GLY A 31 13.34 -14.77 -17.22
CA GLY A 31 13.68 -13.37 -16.98
C GLY A 31 13.99 -13.05 -15.54
N SER A 32 14.40 -11.81 -15.31
CA SER A 32 14.74 -11.31 -13.98
C SER A 32 13.50 -10.91 -13.19
N ARG A 33 13.54 -11.14 -11.88
CA ARG A 33 12.64 -10.51 -10.90
C ARG A 33 13.48 -9.87 -9.83
N SER A 34 13.01 -8.73 -9.35
CA SER A 34 13.69 -7.97 -8.32
C SER A 34 12.75 -7.65 -7.17
N LEU A 35 13.33 -7.54 -5.98
CA LEU A 35 12.69 -7.01 -4.78
C LEU A 35 13.64 -5.98 -4.19
N LEU A 36 13.10 -4.93 -3.60
CA LEU A 36 13.87 -4.11 -2.66
C LEU A 36 13.50 -4.56 -1.24
N LEU A 37 14.54 -4.86 -0.47
CA LEU A 37 14.41 -5.16 0.95
C LEU A 37 15.35 -4.24 1.74
N ASN A 38 14.83 -3.54 2.72
CA ASN A 38 15.64 -2.74 3.64
C ASN A 38 15.30 -3.09 5.09
N GLY A 39 16.20 -2.75 6.02
CA GLY A 39 16.01 -3.06 7.42
C GLY A 39 17.28 -2.94 8.26
N ALA A 40 17.29 -3.67 9.36
CA ALA A 40 18.47 -3.82 10.22
C ALA A 40 18.86 -5.29 10.36
N GLY A 41 20.15 -5.55 10.54
CA GLY A 41 20.66 -6.92 10.74
C GLY A 41 20.75 -7.71 9.44
N PHE A 42 20.29 -8.96 9.45
CA PHE A 42 20.37 -9.83 8.27
C PHE A 42 19.23 -10.84 8.17
N VAL A 43 18.92 -11.21 6.92
CA VAL A 43 18.01 -12.31 6.58
C VAL A 43 18.65 -13.23 5.57
N THR A 44 18.08 -14.41 5.38
CA THR A 44 18.40 -15.32 4.28
C THR A 44 17.24 -15.30 3.31
N LEU A 45 17.51 -14.98 2.04
CA LEU A 45 16.54 -14.89 0.96
C LEU A 45 16.68 -16.10 0.02
N ASN A 46 15.60 -16.83 -0.16
CA ASN A 46 15.46 -17.90 -1.16
C ASN A 46 14.42 -17.49 -2.20
N TRP A 47 14.81 -17.49 -3.47
CA TRP A 47 13.93 -17.15 -4.60
C TRP A 47 13.11 -18.32 -5.14
N GLY A 48 13.06 -19.45 -4.44
CA GLY A 48 12.35 -20.66 -4.86
C GLY A 48 13.17 -21.58 -5.78
N ARG A 49 14.51 -21.49 -5.75
CA ARG A 49 15.41 -22.07 -6.78
C ARG A 49 16.51 -22.96 -6.22
N GLY A 50 16.37 -23.37 -4.96
CA GLY A 50 17.30 -24.27 -4.28
C GLY A 50 18.26 -23.54 -3.33
N THR A 51 19.05 -22.57 -3.82
CA THR A 51 20.01 -21.86 -2.97
C THR A 51 19.42 -20.58 -2.39
N ALA A 52 19.66 -20.40 -1.08
CA ALA A 52 19.37 -19.17 -0.38
C ALA A 52 20.68 -18.44 -0.08
N TYR A 53 20.64 -17.11 -0.03
CA TYR A 53 21.82 -16.30 0.28
C TYR A 53 21.50 -15.27 1.36
N GLN A 54 22.54 -14.83 2.07
CA GLN A 54 22.38 -13.82 3.11
C GLN A 54 22.23 -12.43 2.50
N VAL A 55 21.26 -11.71 3.03
CA VAL A 55 20.99 -10.32 2.80
C VAL A 55 21.32 -9.58 4.09
N LYS A 56 22.41 -8.80 4.07
CA LYS A 56 22.74 -7.88 5.14
C LYS A 56 22.20 -6.50 4.78
N PHE A 57 21.38 -5.94 5.66
CA PHE A 57 20.90 -4.58 5.49
C PHE A 57 21.98 -3.60 5.95
N ASP A 58 22.35 -2.65 5.10
CA ASP A 58 23.37 -1.63 5.34
C ASP A 58 22.87 -0.21 5.11
N ALA A 59 21.55 -0.01 5.25
CA ALA A 59 20.82 1.26 5.10
C ALA A 59 20.89 1.91 3.70
N ILE A 60 21.36 1.18 2.69
CA ILE A 60 21.27 1.57 1.28
C ILE A 60 20.15 0.76 0.63
N ASP A 61 19.30 1.42 -0.15
CA ASP A 61 18.30 0.78 -1.00
C ASP A 61 18.99 -0.23 -1.92
N LYS A 62 18.77 -1.52 -1.64
CA LYS A 62 19.36 -2.62 -2.41
C LYS A 62 18.28 -3.40 -3.12
N HIS A 63 18.45 -3.48 -4.43
CA HIS A 63 17.66 -4.35 -5.28
C HIS A 63 18.30 -5.74 -5.28
N TYR A 64 17.52 -6.73 -4.86
CA TYR A 64 17.90 -8.14 -4.93
C TYR A 64 17.24 -8.74 -6.15
N THR A 65 18.02 -9.39 -7.01
CA THR A 65 17.54 -9.90 -8.31
C THR A 65 17.82 -11.38 -8.48
N ALA A 66 16.87 -12.12 -9.06
CA ALA A 66 17.05 -13.49 -9.51
C ALA A 66 16.58 -13.68 -10.96
N VAL A 67 17.31 -14.47 -11.75
CA VAL A 67 17.06 -14.69 -13.20
C VAL A 67 16.39 -16.04 -13.46
N TYR A 68 15.06 -16.13 -13.49
CA TYR A 68 14.35 -17.40 -13.66
C TYR A 68 14.58 -17.98 -15.07
N PRO A 69 15.01 -19.24 -15.23
CA PRO A 69 15.49 -19.74 -16.52
C PRO A 69 14.41 -20.45 -17.33
N ALA A 70 13.25 -20.69 -16.72
CA ALA A 70 12.14 -21.45 -17.24
C ALA A 70 10.85 -20.97 -16.56
N SER A 71 9.72 -21.22 -17.22
CA SER A 71 8.42 -20.96 -16.64
C SER A 71 8.16 -21.82 -15.41
N GLY A 72 7.30 -21.33 -14.51
CA GLY A 72 6.86 -22.06 -13.33
C GLY A 72 6.65 -21.18 -12.12
N ARG A 73 6.21 -21.83 -11.04
CA ARG A 73 6.01 -21.25 -9.73
C ARG A 73 7.31 -21.31 -8.93
N TYR A 74 7.70 -20.17 -8.36
CA TYR A 74 8.90 -20.06 -7.52
C TYR A 74 8.57 -19.39 -6.19
N ASP A 75 8.45 -20.19 -5.13
CA ASP A 75 8.10 -19.71 -3.79
C ASP A 75 9.27 -18.97 -3.13
N ILE A 76 9.03 -17.71 -2.77
CA ILE A 76 9.97 -16.85 -2.09
C ILE A 76 9.88 -17.14 -0.60
N VAL A 77 11.04 -17.37 0.02
CA VAL A 77 11.12 -17.62 1.46
C VAL A 77 12.23 -16.75 2.03
N ILE A 78 11.86 -15.88 2.98
CA ILE A 78 12.80 -15.07 3.76
C ILE A 78 12.80 -15.60 5.19
N LYS A 79 13.97 -15.94 5.71
CA LYS A 79 14.14 -16.42 7.08
C LYS A 79 15.14 -15.55 7.82
N GLY A 80 15.04 -15.45 9.13
CA GLY A 80 15.99 -14.69 9.93
C GLY A 80 15.32 -13.58 10.71
N GLU A 81 15.97 -12.42 10.75
CA GLU A 81 15.48 -11.22 11.46
C GLU A 81 14.41 -10.48 10.65
N VAL A 82 13.38 -11.19 10.16
CA VAL A 82 12.34 -10.58 9.31
C VAL A 82 11.58 -9.46 10.02
N GLN A 83 11.49 -9.51 11.35
CA GLN A 83 10.90 -8.44 12.16
C GLN A 83 11.64 -7.10 12.09
N LEU A 84 12.90 -7.11 11.62
CA LEU A 84 13.73 -5.92 11.43
C LEU A 84 13.68 -5.39 10.00
N ILE A 85 12.89 -5.99 9.11
CA ILE A 85 12.63 -5.45 7.76
C ILE A 85 11.81 -4.18 7.91
N THR A 86 12.32 -3.08 7.37
CA THR A 86 11.67 -1.76 7.36
C THR A 86 11.03 -1.44 6.02
N GLU A 87 11.51 -2.06 4.94
CA GLU A 87 10.94 -1.86 3.60
C GLU A 87 10.85 -3.17 2.82
N PHE A 88 9.70 -3.36 2.18
CA PHE A 88 9.47 -4.40 1.18
C PHE A 88 8.81 -3.78 -0.04
N ASP A 89 9.52 -3.76 -1.17
CA ASP A 89 9.02 -3.28 -2.46
C ASP A 89 9.08 -4.40 -3.50
N SER A 90 7.96 -4.69 -4.15
CA SER A 90 7.88 -5.61 -5.28
C SER A 90 8.44 -5.02 -6.57
N LEU A 91 8.78 -3.73 -6.58
CA LEU A 91 9.21 -2.94 -7.74
C LEU A 91 8.20 -3.04 -8.88
N ALA A 92 6.92 -3.01 -8.51
CA ALA A 92 5.77 -3.21 -9.38
C ALA A 92 5.84 -4.47 -10.26
N ALA A 93 6.44 -5.55 -9.75
CA ALA A 93 6.50 -6.81 -10.47
C ALA A 93 5.11 -7.47 -10.53
N PRO A 94 4.44 -7.52 -11.70
CA PRO A 94 3.04 -7.97 -11.79
C PRO A 94 2.85 -9.47 -11.53
N SER A 95 3.96 -10.22 -11.49
CA SER A 95 3.96 -11.67 -11.29
C SER A 95 4.18 -12.08 -9.83
N LEU A 96 4.43 -11.13 -8.92
CA LEU A 96 4.45 -11.45 -7.50
C LEU A 96 3.02 -11.76 -7.06
N GLN A 97 2.83 -12.92 -6.47
CA GLN A 97 1.54 -13.36 -5.99
C GLN A 97 1.62 -13.66 -4.49
N GLY A 98 0.48 -13.55 -3.81
CA GLY A 98 0.29 -14.17 -2.50
C GLY A 98 -0.38 -13.46 -1.38
N GLY A 99 -0.54 -14.22 -0.31
CA GLY A 99 -1.28 -13.78 0.87
C GLY A 99 -0.48 -12.74 1.65
N ILE A 100 -1.06 -11.56 1.89
CA ILE A 100 -0.43 -10.51 2.69
C ILE A 100 -0.35 -10.87 4.19
N THR A 101 -0.96 -11.97 4.62
CA THR A 101 -1.03 -12.41 6.04
C THR A 101 0.34 -12.55 6.71
N SER A 102 1.38 -12.90 5.96
CA SER A 102 2.74 -13.08 6.50
C SER A 102 3.46 -11.76 6.82
N PHE A 103 2.99 -10.63 6.27
CA PHE A 103 3.57 -9.31 6.56
C PHE A 103 3.35 -8.86 8.00
N LYS A 104 2.38 -9.45 8.73
CA LYS A 104 2.15 -9.17 10.16
C LYS A 104 3.37 -9.42 11.07
N TYR A 105 4.36 -10.17 10.58
CA TYR A 105 5.59 -10.47 11.30
C TYR A 105 6.70 -9.42 11.09
N LEU A 106 6.54 -8.50 10.14
CA LEU A 106 7.52 -7.44 9.85
C LEU A 106 7.28 -6.25 10.78
N LEU A 107 7.57 -6.43 12.07
CA LEU A 107 7.17 -5.49 13.12
C LEU A 107 7.79 -4.09 12.98
N ALA A 108 8.95 -3.97 12.31
CA ALA A 108 9.60 -2.70 12.01
C ALA A 108 9.22 -2.13 10.64
N LEU A 109 8.25 -2.71 9.91
CA LEU A 109 7.91 -2.29 8.56
C LEU A 109 7.38 -0.86 8.53
N GLU A 110 8.04 -0.01 7.75
CA GLU A 110 7.72 1.40 7.52
C GLU A 110 7.13 1.61 6.12
N VAL A 111 7.61 0.84 5.13
CA VAL A 111 7.22 0.95 3.73
C VAL A 111 6.86 -0.42 3.17
N LEU A 112 5.62 -0.55 2.66
CA LEU A 112 5.15 -1.72 1.92
C LEU A 112 4.64 -1.30 0.55
N GLN A 113 5.35 -1.68 -0.51
CA GLN A 113 4.98 -1.38 -1.89
C GLN A 113 4.78 -2.68 -2.68
N LEU A 114 3.53 -2.99 -3.00
CA LEU A 114 3.12 -4.18 -3.74
C LEU A 114 2.18 -3.82 -4.91
N ALA A 115 2.27 -2.59 -5.42
CA ALA A 115 1.42 -2.11 -6.49
C ALA A 115 1.49 -3.02 -7.73
N GLY A 116 0.34 -3.26 -8.36
CA GLY A 116 0.21 -4.08 -9.57
C GLY A 116 0.53 -5.57 -9.40
N SER A 117 0.82 -6.02 -8.17
CA SER A 117 1.05 -7.45 -7.88
C SER A 117 -0.27 -8.17 -7.62
N ALA A 118 -0.33 -9.46 -7.95
CA ALA A 118 -1.49 -10.32 -7.68
C ALA A 118 -1.46 -10.87 -6.24
N VAL A 119 -1.19 -10.00 -5.28
CA VAL A 119 -1.30 -10.29 -3.85
C VAL A 119 -2.75 -10.20 -3.40
N CYS A 120 -3.11 -10.99 -2.40
CA CYS A 120 -4.47 -11.12 -1.91
C CYS A 120 -4.51 -11.27 -0.38
N GLY A 121 -5.71 -11.32 0.16
CA GLY A 121 -5.95 -11.48 1.60
C GLY A 121 -6.48 -10.21 2.25
N ASP A 122 -6.80 -10.34 3.53
CA ASP A 122 -7.47 -9.31 4.31
C ASP A 122 -6.47 -8.27 4.85
N ILE A 123 -6.70 -6.99 4.57
CA ILE A 123 -5.88 -5.86 5.03
C ILE A 123 -5.78 -5.77 6.57
N ALA A 124 -6.69 -6.41 7.32
CA ALA A 124 -6.60 -6.54 8.77
C ALA A 124 -5.31 -7.23 9.24
N ALA A 125 -4.68 -8.04 8.37
CA ALA A 125 -3.37 -8.62 8.66
C ALA A 125 -2.27 -7.55 8.91
N LEU A 126 -2.43 -6.35 8.34
CA LEU A 126 -1.46 -5.27 8.49
C LEU A 126 -1.75 -4.40 9.72
N GLY A 127 -2.95 -4.45 10.31
CA GLY A 127 -3.40 -3.50 11.34
C GLY A 127 -2.52 -3.37 12.60
N GLY A 128 -1.70 -4.39 12.89
CA GLY A 128 -0.73 -4.38 13.99
C GLY A 128 0.64 -3.75 13.67
N LEU A 129 0.87 -3.32 12.43
CA LEU A 129 2.15 -2.74 11.99
C LEU A 129 2.23 -1.26 12.38
N LEU A 130 2.61 -1.01 13.63
CA LEU A 130 2.58 0.32 14.26
C LEU A 130 3.55 1.34 13.66
N HIS A 131 4.50 0.90 12.83
CA HIS A 131 5.49 1.74 12.16
C HIS A 131 5.18 1.99 10.68
N LEU A 132 4.13 1.35 10.14
CA LEU A 132 3.83 1.42 8.70
C LEU A 132 3.34 2.81 8.33
N ALA A 133 4.19 3.56 7.62
CA ALA A 133 3.95 4.93 7.19
C ALA A 133 3.49 5.01 5.72
N THR A 134 3.99 4.09 4.88
CA THR A 134 3.64 4.03 3.46
C THR A 134 3.12 2.66 3.09
N LEU A 135 1.90 2.60 2.56
CA LEU A 135 1.27 1.38 2.08
C LEU A 135 0.74 1.57 0.65
N ASN A 136 1.24 0.76 -0.27
CA ASN A 136 0.77 0.70 -1.65
C ASN A 136 0.36 -0.74 -2.00
N LEU A 137 -0.95 -0.99 -2.14
CA LEU A 137 -1.51 -2.26 -2.61
C LEU A 137 -2.35 -2.05 -3.88
N SER A 138 -2.14 -0.95 -4.60
CA SER A 138 -2.92 -0.59 -5.79
C SER A 138 -3.01 -1.72 -6.81
N GLY A 139 -4.19 -1.96 -7.37
CA GLY A 139 -4.38 -2.95 -8.44
C GLY A 139 -4.09 -4.40 -8.02
N SER A 140 -4.21 -4.70 -6.72
CA SER A 140 -4.11 -6.05 -6.17
C SER A 140 -5.48 -6.60 -5.73
N ASP A 141 -5.56 -7.89 -5.43
CA ASP A 141 -6.78 -8.59 -5.03
C ASP A 141 -7.00 -8.59 -3.49
N VAL A 142 -6.48 -7.57 -2.80
CA VAL A 142 -6.65 -7.44 -1.34
C VAL A 142 -8.07 -7.01 -0.98
N THR A 143 -8.58 -7.57 0.11
CA THR A 143 -9.93 -7.35 0.63
C THR A 143 -9.86 -6.85 2.08
N GLY A 144 -11.01 -6.67 2.73
CA GLY A 144 -11.10 -6.34 4.15
C GLY A 144 -11.55 -4.91 4.40
N ASP A 145 -11.80 -4.61 5.68
CA ASP A 145 -12.36 -3.33 6.12
C ASP A 145 -11.27 -2.30 6.39
N ILE A 146 -11.38 -1.11 5.80
CA ILE A 146 -10.46 0.02 6.01
C ILE A 146 -10.39 0.50 7.47
N ALA A 147 -11.36 0.13 8.32
CA ALA A 147 -11.31 0.34 9.77
C ALA A 147 -10.16 -0.42 10.47
N THR A 148 -9.52 -1.35 9.79
CA THR A 148 -8.40 -2.16 10.31
C THR A 148 -7.02 -1.63 9.92
N LEU A 149 -6.95 -0.54 9.15
CA LEU A 149 -5.70 0.03 8.68
C LEU A 149 -4.77 0.47 9.83
N PRO A 150 -3.44 0.37 9.66
CA PRO A 150 -2.46 0.84 10.64
C PRO A 150 -2.56 2.33 10.93
N VAL A 151 -2.48 2.69 12.21
CA VAL A 151 -2.70 4.07 12.67
C VAL A 151 -1.59 5.06 12.30
N ALA A 152 -0.40 4.57 11.96
CA ALA A 152 0.78 5.39 11.63
C ALA A 152 0.86 5.82 10.16
N LEU A 153 -0.11 5.42 9.33
CA LEU A 153 -0.08 5.69 7.90
C LEU A 153 -0.05 7.20 7.59
N GLN A 154 0.86 7.55 6.69
CA GLN A 154 1.01 8.89 6.11
C GLN A 154 0.64 8.88 4.62
N GLN A 155 0.93 7.79 3.93
CA GLN A 155 0.67 7.58 2.51
C GLN A 155 -0.04 6.24 2.33
N LEU A 156 -1.21 6.26 1.68
CA LEU A 156 -2.00 5.07 1.43
C LEU A 156 -2.51 5.05 0.00
N ALA A 157 -2.23 3.97 -0.73
CA ALA A 157 -2.85 3.69 -2.03
C ALA A 157 -3.43 2.28 -2.04
N LEU A 158 -4.74 2.21 -2.23
CA LEU A 158 -5.52 0.99 -2.37
C LEU A 158 -6.38 1.06 -3.64
N GLN A 159 -6.11 1.98 -4.58
CA GLN A 159 -6.96 2.13 -5.76
C GLN A 159 -7.07 0.82 -6.55
N HIS A 160 -8.26 0.55 -7.06
CA HIS A 160 -8.58 -0.69 -7.78
C HIS A 160 -8.27 -1.96 -6.98
N THR A 161 -8.59 -1.97 -5.68
CA THR A 161 -8.61 -3.17 -4.83
C THR A 161 -10.03 -3.49 -4.38
N LEU A 162 -10.20 -4.59 -3.65
CA LEU A 162 -11.50 -5.07 -3.16
C LEU A 162 -11.75 -4.69 -1.68
N VAL A 163 -10.99 -3.74 -1.14
CA VAL A 163 -11.20 -3.22 0.21
C VAL A 163 -12.53 -2.48 0.30
N HIS A 164 -13.19 -2.60 1.44
CA HIS A 164 -14.50 -2.02 1.70
C HIS A 164 -14.53 -1.33 3.07
N GLY A 165 -15.69 -0.80 3.43
CA GLY A 165 -15.93 -0.19 4.73
C GLY A 165 -16.39 1.25 4.62
N ASP A 166 -16.54 1.88 5.77
CA ASP A 166 -17.02 3.26 5.91
C ASP A 166 -15.84 4.23 5.95
N LEU A 167 -15.88 5.29 5.14
CA LEU A 167 -14.86 6.34 5.12
C LEU A 167 -14.73 7.09 6.46
N ALA A 168 -15.69 6.99 7.37
CA ALA A 168 -15.58 7.47 8.75
C ALA A 168 -14.39 6.82 9.51
N ALA A 169 -13.91 5.65 9.05
CA ALA A 169 -12.69 5.02 9.56
C ALA A 169 -11.45 5.92 9.49
N LEU A 170 -11.40 6.86 8.53
CA LEU A 170 -10.26 7.77 8.34
C LEU A 170 -9.98 8.68 9.56
N GLN A 171 -10.96 8.85 10.46
CA GLN A 171 -10.76 9.54 11.75
C GLN A 171 -9.66 8.92 12.62
N ARG A 172 -9.33 7.64 12.39
CA ARG A 172 -8.30 6.90 13.13
C ARG A 172 -6.89 7.07 12.58
N LEU A 173 -6.73 7.79 11.47
CA LEU A 173 -5.48 7.93 10.72
C LEU A 173 -4.99 9.39 10.75
N PRO A 174 -4.54 9.91 11.91
CA PRO A 174 -4.25 11.34 12.09
C PRO A 174 -3.02 11.84 11.33
N HIS A 175 -2.18 10.94 10.82
CA HIS A 175 -0.92 11.27 10.17
C HIS A 175 -1.01 11.27 8.63
N LEU A 176 -2.18 11.00 8.05
CA LEU A 176 -2.36 10.98 6.60
C LEU A 176 -2.01 12.33 5.98
N LYS A 177 -1.26 12.24 4.89
CA LYS A 177 -0.95 13.33 3.95
C LYS A 177 -1.53 13.05 2.58
N LYS A 178 -1.70 11.78 2.23
CA LYS A 178 -2.29 11.35 0.97
C LYS A 178 -2.98 10.00 1.13
N ILE A 179 -4.15 9.89 0.53
CA ILE A 179 -4.89 8.65 0.41
C ILE A 179 -5.48 8.54 -0.99
N ASP A 180 -5.39 7.35 -1.57
CA ASP A 180 -6.06 6.97 -2.80
C ASP A 180 -6.85 5.67 -2.59
N LEU A 181 -8.17 5.80 -2.54
CA LEU A 181 -9.12 4.70 -2.46
C LEU A 181 -9.90 4.53 -3.78
N SER A 182 -9.48 5.19 -4.86
CA SER A 182 -10.29 5.30 -6.07
C SER A 182 -10.66 3.92 -6.63
N GLY A 183 -11.93 3.71 -6.96
CA GLY A 183 -12.40 2.42 -7.48
C GLY A 183 -12.26 1.23 -6.51
N THR A 184 -12.29 1.48 -5.20
CA THR A 184 -12.48 0.45 -4.17
C THR A 184 -13.97 0.26 -3.84
N LEU A 185 -14.28 -0.61 -2.88
CA LEU A 185 -15.65 -0.88 -2.41
C LEU A 185 -15.99 -0.11 -1.11
N ALA A 186 -15.23 0.94 -0.76
CA ALA A 186 -15.48 1.80 0.41
C ALA A 186 -16.65 2.77 0.16
N ALA A 187 -17.86 2.23 0.09
CA ALA A 187 -19.02 2.86 -0.52
C ALA A 187 -19.97 3.60 0.46
N SER A 188 -19.52 3.93 1.68
CA SER A 188 -20.35 4.69 2.64
C SER A 188 -19.56 5.75 3.41
N TYR A 189 -20.28 6.77 3.89
CA TYR A 189 -19.74 7.74 4.86
C TYR A 189 -20.79 8.11 5.91
N SER A 190 -20.69 7.54 7.11
CA SER A 190 -21.62 7.82 8.21
C SER A 190 -21.36 9.12 8.97
N GLY A 191 -20.36 9.91 8.56
CA GLY A 191 -19.92 11.12 9.25
C GLY A 191 -18.87 10.86 10.32
N ALA A 192 -17.93 11.79 10.50
CA ALA A 192 -16.85 11.63 11.46
C ALA A 192 -16.24 12.96 11.93
N LEU A 193 -15.62 12.94 13.11
CA LEU A 193 -14.69 14.00 13.51
C LEU A 193 -13.35 13.75 12.82
N LEU A 194 -13.20 14.31 11.60
CA LEU A 194 -11.97 14.13 10.84
C LEU A 194 -10.76 14.75 11.56
N PRO A 195 -9.57 14.14 11.46
CA PRO A 195 -8.38 14.63 12.14
C PRO A 195 -7.95 15.99 11.56
N ALA A 196 -7.20 16.76 12.36
CA ALA A 196 -6.51 17.94 11.87
C ALA A 196 -5.28 17.54 11.06
N TRP A 197 -5.49 16.97 9.88
CA TRP A 197 -4.41 16.64 8.95
C TRP A 197 -3.60 17.88 8.55
N ALA A 198 -2.41 17.66 8.01
CA ALA A 198 -1.59 18.75 7.49
C ALA A 198 -2.30 19.48 6.34
N ASN A 199 -2.04 20.78 6.20
CA ASN A 199 -2.40 21.53 5.00
C ASN A 199 -1.81 20.84 3.77
N GLY A 200 -2.55 20.83 2.67
CA GLY A 200 -2.14 20.12 1.46
C GLY A 200 -2.49 18.63 1.41
N ILE A 201 -3.33 18.12 2.33
CA ILE A 201 -3.76 16.72 2.27
C ILE A 201 -4.44 16.41 0.93
N VAL A 202 -4.11 15.24 0.36
CA VAL A 202 -4.70 14.74 -0.87
C VAL A 202 -5.64 13.56 -0.57
N LEU A 203 -6.92 13.73 -0.89
CA LEU A 203 -7.98 12.73 -0.72
C LEU A 203 -8.51 12.33 -2.10
N LYS A 204 -8.10 11.17 -2.61
CA LYS A 204 -8.63 10.61 -3.85
C LYS A 204 -9.64 9.51 -3.54
N LEU A 205 -10.91 9.83 -3.79
CA LEU A 205 -12.10 9.08 -3.40
C LEU A 205 -13.05 8.93 -4.60
N ALA A 206 -12.48 8.87 -5.82
CA ALA A 206 -13.25 8.70 -7.04
C ALA A 206 -13.81 7.28 -7.15
N ASP A 207 -14.94 7.14 -7.84
CA ASP A 207 -15.51 5.82 -8.18
C ASP A 207 -15.78 4.89 -6.99
N LEU A 208 -16.20 5.43 -5.84
CA LEU A 208 -16.50 4.67 -4.63
C LEU A 208 -17.97 4.24 -4.52
N HIS A 209 -18.84 4.70 -5.43
CA HIS A 209 -20.29 4.54 -5.35
C HIS A 209 -20.94 5.17 -4.11
N LEU A 210 -20.31 6.20 -3.53
CA LEU A 210 -20.88 6.96 -2.41
C LEU A 210 -22.23 7.57 -2.81
N LEU A 211 -23.17 7.65 -1.87
CA LEU A 211 -24.44 8.33 -2.12
C LEU A 211 -24.28 9.85 -2.05
N ALA A 212 -25.24 10.59 -2.60
CA ALA A 212 -25.25 12.06 -2.54
C ALA A 212 -25.17 12.59 -1.08
N GLY A 213 -25.84 11.91 -0.14
CA GLY A 213 -25.80 12.23 1.28
C GLY A 213 -24.43 12.00 1.92
N ASP A 214 -23.74 10.92 1.54
CA ASP A 214 -22.37 10.63 1.99
C ASP A 214 -21.41 11.74 1.54
N ILE A 215 -21.52 12.16 0.27
CA ILE A 215 -20.73 13.25 -0.30
C ILE A 215 -21.00 14.57 0.41
N ASP A 216 -22.27 14.91 0.63
CA ASP A 216 -22.62 16.16 1.32
C ASP A 216 -22.11 16.16 2.77
N GLN A 217 -22.26 15.05 3.48
CA GLN A 217 -21.76 14.89 4.85
C GLN A 217 -20.22 14.99 4.90
N LEU A 218 -19.51 14.36 3.96
CA LEU A 218 -18.04 14.46 3.87
C LEU A 218 -17.59 15.91 3.68
N LEU A 219 -18.27 16.67 2.82
CA LEU A 219 -17.97 18.08 2.63
C LEU A 219 -18.22 18.89 3.89
N HIS A 220 -19.30 18.61 4.64
CA HIS A 220 -19.57 19.27 5.92
C HIS A 220 -18.46 19.01 6.95
N ASP A 221 -18.08 17.74 7.13
CA ASP A 221 -17.07 17.35 8.11
C ASP A 221 -15.67 17.89 7.73
N LEU A 222 -15.32 17.88 6.44
CA LEU A 222 -14.10 18.54 5.96
C LEU A 222 -14.12 20.05 6.19
N ALA A 223 -15.24 20.72 5.92
CA ALA A 223 -15.36 22.16 6.13
C ALA A 223 -15.33 22.57 7.61
N ALA A 224 -15.66 21.65 8.53
CA ALA A 224 -15.52 21.83 9.97
C ALA A 224 -14.05 21.80 10.44
N THR A 225 -13.13 21.28 9.62
CA THR A 225 -11.69 21.31 9.91
C THR A 225 -11.07 22.69 9.61
N ALA A 226 -9.84 22.90 10.11
CA ALA A 226 -9.03 24.09 9.84
C ALA A 226 -8.00 23.88 8.70
N ILE A 227 -8.18 22.85 7.87
CA ILE A 227 -7.21 22.45 6.84
C ILE A 227 -7.31 23.37 5.62
N HIS A 228 -6.16 23.78 5.10
CA HIS A 228 -6.02 24.62 3.91
C HIS A 228 -5.33 23.86 2.77
N ASN A 229 -5.56 24.32 1.54
CA ASN A 229 -4.89 23.87 0.32
C ASN A 229 -5.00 22.36 0.03
N GLY A 230 -6.04 21.69 0.55
CA GLY A 230 -6.25 20.27 0.31
C GLY A 230 -6.72 19.97 -1.12
N VAL A 231 -6.57 18.71 -1.54
CA VAL A 231 -7.12 18.20 -2.79
C VAL A 231 -8.15 17.14 -2.45
N LEU A 232 -9.37 17.28 -2.97
CA LEU A 232 -10.43 16.30 -2.86
C LEU A 232 -10.90 15.89 -4.25
N ASP A 233 -10.73 14.62 -4.58
CA ASP A 233 -11.30 14.02 -5.78
C ASP A 233 -12.43 13.08 -5.38
N ILE A 234 -13.66 13.47 -5.71
CA ILE A 234 -14.90 12.69 -5.51
C ILE A 234 -15.59 12.44 -6.86
N SER A 235 -14.82 12.49 -7.95
CA SER A 235 -15.30 12.31 -9.32
C SER A 235 -15.76 10.89 -9.62
N GLY A 236 -16.20 10.67 -10.86
CA GLY A 236 -16.56 9.34 -11.36
C GLY A 236 -18.01 8.95 -11.02
N VAL A 237 -18.21 7.72 -10.55
CA VAL A 237 -19.53 7.11 -10.31
C VAL A 237 -20.18 7.43 -8.96
N ASN A 238 -19.56 8.30 -8.15
CA ASN A 238 -20.16 8.78 -6.90
C ASN A 238 -21.45 9.57 -7.14
N GLY A 239 -22.30 9.60 -6.12
CA GLY A 239 -23.50 10.42 -6.07
C GLY A 239 -23.16 11.91 -6.21
N ARG A 240 -24.04 12.64 -6.89
CA ARG A 240 -23.86 14.09 -7.05
C ARG A 240 -24.06 14.80 -5.72
N ARG A 241 -23.13 15.70 -5.37
CA ARG A 241 -23.35 16.66 -4.28
C ARG A 241 -24.68 17.40 -4.48
N THR A 242 -25.37 17.73 -3.40
CA THR A 242 -26.62 18.51 -3.46
C THR A 242 -26.40 19.95 -3.00
N SER A 243 -27.49 20.73 -2.92
CA SER A 243 -27.44 22.08 -2.35
C SER A 243 -27.12 22.07 -0.85
N SER A 244 -27.26 20.94 -0.16
CA SER A 244 -27.00 20.80 1.29
C SER A 244 -25.56 21.17 1.65
N SER A 245 -24.60 20.80 0.80
CA SER A 245 -23.17 21.06 1.01
C SER A 245 -22.67 22.36 0.38
N ASN A 246 -23.52 23.23 -0.19
CA ASN A 246 -23.08 24.44 -0.90
C ASN A 246 -22.19 25.36 -0.04
N ALA A 247 -22.57 25.59 1.22
CA ALA A 247 -21.80 26.44 2.14
C ALA A 247 -20.46 25.81 2.50
N ALA A 248 -20.45 24.49 2.75
CA ALA A 248 -19.24 23.73 3.06
C ALA A 248 -18.26 23.72 1.89
N HIS A 249 -18.75 23.44 0.68
CA HIS A 249 -17.97 23.49 -0.55
C HIS A 249 -17.37 24.88 -0.78
N ALA A 250 -18.15 25.95 -0.64
CA ALA A 250 -17.64 27.32 -0.78
C ALA A 250 -16.57 27.67 0.27
N ALA A 251 -16.74 27.21 1.53
CA ALA A 251 -15.76 27.41 2.59
C ALA A 251 -14.44 26.68 2.30
N LEU A 252 -14.50 25.46 1.75
CA LEU A 252 -13.31 24.71 1.34
C LEU A 252 -12.57 25.43 0.20
N LEU A 253 -13.27 25.87 -0.85
CA LEU A 253 -12.67 26.63 -1.95
C LEU A 253 -12.01 27.93 -1.45
N ALA A 254 -12.64 28.64 -0.51
CA ALA A 254 -12.07 29.85 0.10
C ALA A 254 -10.79 29.57 0.90
N ARG A 255 -10.58 28.33 1.38
CA ARG A 255 -9.36 27.86 2.04
C ARG A 255 -8.33 27.27 1.06
N GLY A 256 -8.53 27.44 -0.24
CA GLY A 256 -7.60 26.99 -1.28
C GLY A 256 -7.75 25.52 -1.66
N TRP A 257 -8.85 24.86 -1.31
CA TRP A 257 -9.06 23.47 -1.71
C TRP A 257 -9.31 23.35 -3.22
N THR A 258 -8.73 22.32 -3.83
CA THR A 258 -9.10 21.85 -5.17
C THR A 258 -10.09 20.70 -5.02
N ILE A 259 -11.30 20.85 -5.56
CA ILE A 259 -12.35 19.83 -5.48
C ILE A 259 -12.76 19.39 -6.89
N SER A 260 -12.56 18.10 -7.20
CA SER A 260 -12.96 17.46 -8.46
C SER A 260 -14.25 16.66 -8.25
N CYS A 261 -15.28 16.96 -9.05
CA CYS A 261 -16.59 16.31 -8.98
C CYS A 261 -17.15 15.93 -10.36
N VAL A 262 -16.29 15.81 -11.38
CA VAL A 262 -16.70 15.55 -12.77
C VAL A 262 -17.17 14.09 -12.91
N ILE A 263 -18.29 13.88 -13.60
CA ILE A 263 -18.84 12.54 -13.83
C ILE A 263 -18.24 12.00 -15.12
N GLY A 264 -17.35 11.01 -15.01
CA GLY A 264 -16.95 10.17 -16.13
C GLY A 264 -17.81 8.92 -16.14
N TYR A 265 -18.68 8.75 -17.15
CA TYR A 265 -19.18 7.42 -17.46
C TYR A 265 -18.04 6.67 -18.14
N ALA A 266 -17.15 6.06 -17.36
CA ALA A 266 -16.26 5.06 -17.91
C ALA A 266 -17.13 3.85 -18.30
N THR A 267 -17.48 3.77 -19.59
CA THR A 267 -17.93 2.51 -20.18
C THR A 267 -16.72 1.58 -20.13
N PHE A 268 -16.62 0.74 -19.11
CA PHE A 268 -15.58 -0.27 -19.00
C PHE A 268 -15.86 -1.38 -20.03
N GLY A 269 -15.45 -1.14 -21.28
CA GLY A 269 -15.26 -2.20 -22.25
C GLY A 269 -14.12 -3.10 -21.76
N SER A 270 -14.31 -4.41 -21.84
CA SER A 270 -13.41 -5.44 -21.30
C SER A 270 -12.00 -5.50 -21.94
N ALA A 271 -11.56 -4.45 -22.63
CA ALA A 271 -10.29 -4.38 -23.36
C ALA A 271 -9.47 -3.09 -23.09
N ASP A 272 -10.01 -2.08 -22.41
CA ASP A 272 -9.33 -0.79 -22.19
C ASP A 272 -8.91 -0.57 -20.73
N ILE A 273 -8.41 -1.62 -20.06
CA ILE A 273 -7.66 -1.42 -18.82
C ILE A 273 -6.20 -1.11 -19.15
N THR A 274 -5.96 0.03 -19.80
CA THR A 274 -4.64 0.65 -19.73
C THR A 274 -4.57 1.38 -18.40
N PHE A 275 -4.20 0.59 -17.39
CA PHE A 275 -3.97 1.04 -16.03
C PHE A 275 -2.96 2.18 -16.02
N GLY A 276 -3.40 3.39 -15.65
CA GLY A 276 -2.51 4.52 -15.39
C GLY A 276 -1.47 4.15 -14.33
N ASP A 277 -0.26 4.70 -14.46
CA ASP A 277 0.94 4.36 -13.69
C ASP A 277 0.68 3.96 -12.22
N TYR A 278 0.50 2.66 -11.98
CA TYR A 278 0.65 2.06 -10.65
C TYR A 278 2.10 2.19 -10.13
N ASN A 279 3.01 2.64 -10.99
CA ASN A 279 4.45 2.53 -10.86
C ASN A 279 5.14 3.78 -10.31
N ALA A 280 4.44 4.90 -10.11
CA ALA A 280 5.07 6.05 -9.48
C ALA A 280 5.41 5.66 -8.03
N ARG A 281 6.71 5.58 -7.71
CA ARG A 281 7.15 5.61 -6.31
C ARG A 281 6.45 6.80 -5.68
N PHE A 282 5.82 6.62 -4.54
CA PHE A 282 4.98 7.65 -3.91
C PHE A 282 5.69 9.01 -3.74
N GLU A 283 7.02 8.99 -3.69
CA GLU A 283 7.92 10.15 -3.66
C GLU A 283 7.85 11.05 -4.91
N GLU A 284 7.50 10.52 -6.09
CA GLU A 284 7.50 11.29 -7.35
C GLU A 284 6.24 12.13 -7.59
N ILE A 285 5.16 11.93 -6.82
CA ILE A 285 3.92 12.74 -6.92
C ILE A 285 3.93 13.90 -5.90
N ALA A 286 5.03 14.13 -5.21
CA ALA A 286 5.21 15.21 -4.23
C ALA A 286 5.71 16.54 -4.84
N ALA A 287 5.29 16.85 -6.08
CA ALA A 287 5.52 18.14 -6.74
C ALA A 287 4.19 18.81 -7.12
#